data_AF-A0A1Y1RB41-F1
#
_entry.id   AF-A0A1Y1RB41-F1
#
_cell.length_a   1.000
_cell.length_b   1.000
_cell.length_c   1.000
_cell.angle_alpha   90.00
_cell.angle_beta   90.00
_cell.angle_gamma   90.00
#
_symmetry.space_group_name_H-M   'P 1'
#
loop_
_entity.id
_entity.type
_entity.pdbx_description
1 polymer ?
#
loop_
_entity_poly.entity_id
_entity_poly.type
_entity_poly.pdbx_seq_one_letter_code
_entity_poly.pdbx_strand_id
1 'polypeptide(L)'
;MDLLRSFKDNCGFGLLASIDNIPTHQNVEDAIMALERMMHRGAIAADGKSGDGSGLLFGMPVEFMRKVAQQEGVALPEQFAVGMLFMQEEGQKQVIDEICEKNDLKVLLYREVPINTNALGEQALATLPM
;
A
#
# COMPACT_ATOMS: atom_id res chain seq x y z
N MET A 1 24.85 31.61 1.31
CA MET A 1 24.82 30.15 1.46
C MET A 1 23.53 29.69 0.80
N ASP A 2 23.63 28.97 -0.31
CA ASP A 2 22.50 28.72 -1.22
C ASP A 2 21.62 27.57 -0.67
N LEU A 3 20.66 27.92 0.19
CA LEU A 3 19.74 26.97 0.87
C LEU A 3 18.94 26.10 -0.13
N LEU A 4 18.79 26.55 -1.37
CA LEU A 4 18.08 25.83 -2.44
C LEU A 4 18.86 24.62 -2.97
N ARG A 5 20.18 24.55 -2.75
CA ARG A 5 21.04 23.46 -3.23
C ARG A 5 21.54 22.52 -2.12
N SER A 6 21.20 22.79 -0.86
CA SER A 6 21.69 21.99 0.28
C SER A 6 20.76 20.85 0.68
N PHE A 7 19.56 20.73 0.09
CA PHE A 7 18.66 19.62 0.37
C PHE A 7 19.07 18.40 -0.48
N LYS A 8 19.73 17.43 0.16
CA LYS A 8 19.96 16.09 -0.39
C LYS A 8 18.95 15.17 0.25
N ASP A 9 17.86 14.90 -0.47
CA ASP A 9 16.93 13.86 -0.06
C ASP A 9 17.56 12.50 -0.33
N ASN A 10 17.61 11.62 0.68
CA ASN A 10 18.33 10.37 0.54
C ASN A 10 17.46 9.23 -0.01
N CYS A 11 16.21 9.49 -0.42
CA CYS A 11 15.28 8.45 -0.88
C CYS A 11 15.77 7.65 -2.11
N GLY A 12 15.64 6.33 -2.03
CA GLY A 12 15.81 5.41 -3.17
C GLY A 12 14.50 5.20 -3.91
N PHE A 13 14.55 5.18 -5.24
CA PHE A 13 13.41 4.88 -6.11
C PHE A 13 13.86 3.92 -7.21
N GLY A 14 12.96 3.02 -7.61
CA GLY A 14 13.17 2.08 -8.70
C GLY A 14 11.88 1.86 -9.47
N LEU A 15 12.02 1.44 -10.72
CA LEU A 15 10.92 1.04 -11.59
C LEU A 15 11.27 -0.30 -12.24
N LEU A 16 10.33 -1.21 -12.24
CA LEU A 16 10.42 -2.50 -12.91
C LEU A 16 9.24 -2.63 -13.87
N ALA A 17 9.51 -3.08 -15.09
CA ALA A 17 8.49 -3.28 -16.11
C ALA A 17 8.81 -4.56 -16.90
N SER A 18 7.79 -5.36 -17.16
CA SER A 18 7.88 -6.47 -18.12
C SER A 18 7.75 -5.90 -19.53
N ILE A 19 8.77 -6.14 -20.36
CA ILE A 19 8.85 -5.61 -21.74
C ILE A 19 7.82 -6.30 -22.66
N ASP A 20 7.50 -7.54 -22.35
CA ASP A 20 6.51 -8.38 -23.02
C ASP A 20 5.07 -8.18 -22.49
N ASN A 21 4.89 -7.30 -21.50
CA ASN A 21 3.60 -6.98 -20.89
C ASN A 21 2.87 -8.22 -20.32
N ILE A 22 3.64 -9.17 -19.77
CA ILE A 22 3.13 -10.37 -19.12
C ILE A 22 3.19 -10.15 -17.59
N PRO A 23 2.04 -10.12 -16.88
CA PRO A 23 2.03 -10.04 -15.43
C PRO A 23 2.67 -11.28 -14.80
N THR A 24 3.64 -11.08 -13.91
CA THR A 24 4.29 -12.17 -13.17
C THR A 24 4.46 -11.79 -11.70
N HIS A 25 4.40 -12.79 -10.82
CA HIS A 25 4.74 -12.59 -9.41
C HIS A 25 6.22 -12.25 -9.22
N GLN A 26 7.10 -12.69 -10.14
CA GLN A 26 8.53 -12.41 -10.10
C GLN A 26 8.83 -10.90 -10.04
N ASN A 27 8.07 -10.08 -10.78
CA ASN A 27 8.26 -8.62 -10.72
C ASN A 27 8.00 -8.05 -9.32
N VAL A 28 7.06 -8.62 -8.57
CA VAL A 28 6.79 -8.19 -7.18
C VAL A 28 7.93 -8.61 -6.27
N GLU A 29 8.42 -9.85 -6.40
CA GLU A 29 9.57 -10.36 -5.63
C GLU A 29 10.84 -9.55 -5.89
N ASP A 30 11.12 -9.24 -7.16
CA ASP A 30 12.28 -8.45 -7.56
C ASP A 30 12.20 -7.02 -7.02
N ALA A 31 10.99 -6.42 -7.01
CA ALA A 31 10.76 -5.10 -6.44
C ALA A 31 10.95 -5.09 -4.91
N ILE A 32 10.49 -6.12 -4.20
CA ILE A 32 10.73 -6.30 -2.76
C ILE A 32 12.24 -6.41 -2.49
N MET A 33 12.94 -7.28 -3.22
CA MET A 33 14.40 -7.44 -3.09
C MET A 33 15.15 -6.13 -3.39
N ALA A 34 14.69 -5.34 -4.36
CA ALA A 34 15.26 -4.04 -4.66
C ALA A 34 15.06 -3.05 -3.50
N LEU A 35 13.85 -2.98 -2.91
CA LEU A 35 13.57 -2.16 -1.73
C LEU A 35 14.46 -2.53 -0.55
N GLU A 36 14.62 -3.83 -0.25
CA GLU A 36 15.48 -4.32 0.83
C GLU A 36 16.94 -3.85 0.67
N ARG A 37 17.44 -3.82 -0.57
CA ARG A 37 18.80 -3.34 -0.88
C ARG A 37 18.96 -1.83 -0.75
N MET A 38 17.87 -1.07 -0.68
CA MET A 38 17.89 0.38 -0.51
C MET A 38 17.87 0.83 0.95
N MET A 39 17.89 -0.07 1.95
CA MET A 39 17.87 0.31 3.37
C MET A 39 19.00 1.26 3.79
N HIS A 40 20.18 1.17 3.16
CA HIS A 40 21.31 2.08 3.42
C HIS A 40 21.01 3.56 3.09
N ARG A 41 19.89 3.82 2.40
CA ARG A 41 19.40 5.13 2.01
C ARG A 41 18.21 5.61 2.85
N GLY A 42 17.62 4.74 3.65
CA GLY A 42 16.50 5.07 4.54
C GLY A 42 16.98 5.69 5.85
N ALA A 43 16.19 6.60 6.40
CA ALA A 43 16.34 6.99 7.80
C ALA A 43 15.63 5.95 8.69
N ILE A 44 16.25 5.65 9.82
CA ILE A 44 15.68 4.81 10.87
C ILE A 44 15.55 5.67 12.11
N ALA A 45 14.38 5.65 12.73
CA ALA A 45 14.07 6.37 13.93
C ALA A 45 14.87 5.86 15.14
N ALA A 46 14.77 6.58 16.26
CA ALA A 46 15.49 6.26 17.49
C ALA A 46 15.13 4.88 18.09
N ASP A 47 13.98 4.31 17.73
CA ASP A 47 13.58 2.95 18.13
C ASP A 47 14.30 1.84 17.35
N GLY A 48 15.17 2.21 16.40
CA GLY A 48 15.99 1.29 15.62
C GLY A 48 15.23 0.44 14.61
N LYS A 49 13.93 0.72 14.39
CA LYS A 49 13.06 -0.14 13.58
C LYS A 49 12.08 0.63 12.71
N SER A 50 11.49 1.72 13.21
CA SER A 50 10.60 2.57 12.43
C SER A 50 11.44 3.33 11.38
N GLY A 51 11.02 3.28 10.12
CA GLY A 51 11.59 4.10 9.05
C GLY A 51 10.59 5.15 8.59
N ASP A 52 11.06 6.15 7.84
CA ASP A 52 10.22 7.25 7.35
C ASP A 52 9.12 6.78 6.37
N GLY A 53 9.37 5.69 5.64
CA GLY A 53 8.38 5.08 4.76
C GLY A 53 9.01 4.21 3.66
N SER A 54 8.26 3.20 3.22
CA SER A 54 8.57 2.40 2.03
C SER A 54 7.26 1.87 1.44
N GLY A 55 7.25 1.57 0.15
CA GLY A 55 6.04 1.07 -0.51
C GLY A 55 6.28 0.62 -1.93
N LEU A 56 5.32 -0.15 -2.44
CA LEU A 56 5.28 -0.63 -3.82
C LEU A 56 3.97 -0.18 -4.46
N LEU A 57 4.06 0.33 -5.68
CA LEU A 57 2.92 0.50 -6.56
C LEU A 57 3.04 -0.51 -7.69
N PHE A 58 2.02 -1.34 -7.86
CA PHE A 58 1.96 -2.35 -8.91
C PHE A 58 0.55 -2.44 -9.50
N GLY A 59 0.42 -3.09 -10.66
CA GLY A 59 -0.86 -3.24 -11.34
C GLY A 59 -1.89 -4.01 -10.51
N MET A 60 -3.17 -3.71 -10.71
CA MET A 60 -4.28 -4.36 -9.99
C MET A 60 -4.19 -5.90 -10.12
N PRO A 61 -4.02 -6.64 -9.01
CA PRO A 61 -3.93 -8.11 -9.07
C PRO A 61 -5.35 -8.71 -9.13
N VAL A 62 -6.00 -8.61 -10.29
CA VAL A 62 -7.42 -8.92 -10.50
C VAL A 62 -7.79 -10.33 -10.01
N GLU A 63 -7.00 -11.33 -10.37
CA GLU A 63 -7.26 -12.73 -9.98
C GLU A 63 -7.20 -12.93 -8.46
N PHE A 64 -6.22 -12.31 -7.80
CA PHE A 64 -6.12 -12.32 -6.35
C PHE A 64 -7.32 -11.64 -5.70
N MET A 65 -7.71 -10.45 -6.17
CA MET A 65 -8.86 -9.72 -5.62
C MET A 65 -10.17 -10.49 -5.77
N ARG A 66 -10.38 -11.15 -6.92
CA ARG A 66 -11.56 -12.03 -7.13
C ARG A 66 -11.56 -13.21 -6.17
N LYS A 67 -10.41 -13.89 -6.01
CA LYS A 67 -10.28 -15.03 -5.09
C LYS A 67 -10.61 -14.62 -3.65
N VAL A 68 -10.07 -13.48 -3.20
CA VAL A 68 -10.30 -12.99 -1.84
C VAL A 68 -11.76 -12.57 -1.63
N ALA A 69 -12.36 -11.83 -2.56
CA ALA A 69 -13.77 -11.45 -2.44
C ALA A 69 -14.70 -12.68 -2.43
N GLN A 70 -14.37 -13.72 -3.21
CA GLN A 70 -15.13 -14.96 -3.21
C GLN A 70 -15.07 -15.70 -1.86
N GLN A 71 -13.95 -15.63 -1.14
CA GLN A 71 -13.83 -16.20 0.21
C GLN A 71 -14.78 -15.53 1.20
N GLU A 72 -15.08 -14.25 0.98
CA GLU A 72 -16.06 -13.45 1.73
C GLU A 72 -17.50 -13.58 1.17
N GLY A 73 -17.73 -14.48 0.20
CA GLY A 73 -19.05 -14.69 -0.40
C GLY A 73 -19.49 -13.58 -1.38
N VAL A 74 -18.57 -12.71 -1.80
CA VAL A 74 -18.83 -11.60 -2.72
C VAL A 74 -18.31 -11.90 -4.13
N ALA A 75 -19.19 -11.84 -5.13
CA ALA A 75 -18.79 -11.91 -6.54
C ALA A 75 -18.50 -10.50 -7.08
N LEU A 76 -17.25 -10.22 -7.44
CA LEU A 76 -16.88 -8.95 -8.06
C LEU A 76 -17.39 -8.86 -9.51
N PRO A 77 -17.91 -7.71 -9.95
CA PRO A 77 -18.30 -7.48 -11.36
C PRO A 77 -17.08 -7.50 -12.29
N GLU A 78 -17.30 -7.46 -13.60
CA GLU A 78 -16.23 -7.38 -14.59
C GLU A 78 -15.36 -6.14 -14.37
N GLN A 79 -16.01 -4.98 -14.23
CA GLN A 79 -15.37 -3.71 -13.90
C GLN A 79 -15.53 -3.40 -12.40
N PHE A 80 -14.41 -3.35 -11.69
CA PHE A 80 -14.37 -2.99 -10.28
C PHE A 80 -13.11 -2.17 -9.98
N ALA A 81 -13.09 -1.51 -8.82
CA ALA A 81 -11.93 -0.80 -8.29
C ALA A 81 -11.65 -1.25 -6.86
N VAL A 82 -10.43 -1.00 -6.38
CA VAL A 82 -10.03 -1.19 -4.98
C VAL A 82 -9.54 0.14 -4.46
N GLY A 83 -10.07 0.57 -3.32
CA GLY A 83 -9.53 1.66 -2.52
C GLY A 83 -8.71 1.10 -1.37
N MET A 84 -7.47 1.55 -1.23
CA MET A 84 -6.68 1.31 -0.02
C MET A 84 -6.93 2.47 0.93
N LEU A 85 -7.47 2.18 2.12
CA LEU A 85 -7.89 3.18 3.08
C LEU A 85 -7.05 3.03 4.35
N PHE A 86 -6.54 4.16 4.86
CA PHE A 86 -6.00 4.26 6.21
C PHE A 86 -6.99 5.06 7.03
N MET A 87 -7.63 4.39 7.99
CA MET A 87 -8.68 4.98 8.81
C MET A 87 -8.18 5.17 10.25
N GLN A 88 -8.86 6.02 11.00
CA GLN A 88 -8.64 6.22 12.44
C GLN A 88 -9.84 5.70 13.24
N GLU A 89 -11.01 5.66 12.61
CA GLU A 89 -12.26 5.24 13.22
C GLU A 89 -13.16 4.53 12.20
N GLU A 90 -13.91 3.52 12.67
CA GLU A 90 -14.88 2.77 11.86
C GLU A 90 -15.97 3.67 11.26
N GLY A 91 -16.30 4.79 11.91
CA GLY A 91 -17.28 5.76 11.42
C GLY A 91 -16.92 6.37 10.06
N GLN A 92 -15.64 6.38 9.68
CA GLN A 92 -15.19 6.88 8.37
C GLN A 92 -15.73 6.02 7.21
N LYS A 93 -16.06 4.74 7.42
CA LYS A 93 -16.68 3.89 6.39
C LYS A 93 -18.03 4.44 5.94
N GLN A 94 -18.82 5.00 6.86
CA GLN A 94 -20.12 5.59 6.51
C GLN A 94 -19.96 6.79 5.56
N VAL A 95 -18.97 7.65 5.82
CA VAL A 95 -18.67 8.79 4.94
C VAL A 95 -18.24 8.31 3.56
N ILE A 96 -17.44 7.24 3.48
CA ILE A 96 -17.01 6.65 2.21
C ILE A 96 -18.20 6.06 1.46
N ASP A 97 -19.05 5.29 2.14
CA ASP A 97 -20.26 4.71 1.55
C ASP A 97 -21.19 5.80 0.99
N GLU A 98 -21.43 6.87 1.74
CA GLU A 98 -22.24 8.00 1.30
C GLU A 98 -21.66 8.71 0.07
N ILE A 99 -20.34 8.91 0.03
CA ILE A 99 -19.66 9.55 -1.10
C ILE A 99 -19.71 8.63 -2.32
N CYS A 100 -19.46 7.34 -2.16
CA CYS A 100 -19.58 6.36 -3.23
C CYS A 100 -21.00 6.34 -3.81
N GLU A 101 -22.02 6.27 -2.97
CA GLU A 101 -23.42 6.27 -3.39
C GLU A 101 -23.78 7.55 -4.17
N LYS A 102 -23.32 8.73 -3.71
CA LYS A 102 -23.51 10.02 -4.40
C LYS A 102 -22.82 10.10 -5.77
N ASN A 103 -21.89 9.21 -6.07
CA ASN A 103 -21.14 9.17 -7.33
C ASN A 103 -21.44 7.89 -8.15
N ASP A 104 -22.59 7.26 -7.93
CA ASP A 104 -23.03 6.05 -8.64
C ASP A 104 -22.07 4.84 -8.47
N LEU A 105 -21.32 4.81 -7.36
CA LEU A 105 -20.44 3.71 -6.98
C LEU A 105 -21.09 2.88 -5.87
N LYS A 106 -21.01 1.56 -6.02
CA LYS A 106 -21.45 0.62 -4.98
C LYS A 106 -20.25 0.02 -4.26
N VAL A 107 -20.18 0.20 -2.95
CA VAL A 107 -19.21 -0.52 -2.12
C VAL A 107 -19.67 -1.97 -1.96
N LEU A 108 -18.82 -2.91 -2.38
CA LEU A 108 -19.16 -4.34 -2.41
C LEU A 108 -18.60 -5.12 -1.22
N LEU A 109 -17.43 -4.71 -0.74
CA LEU A 109 -16.68 -5.40 0.30
C LEU A 109 -15.72 -4.43 0.96
N TYR A 110 -15.76 -4.35 2.29
CA TYR A 110 -14.63 -3.88 3.08
C TYR A 110 -13.77 -5.07 3.47
N ARG A 111 -12.48 -5.00 3.17
CA ARG A 111 -11.52 -6.04 3.51
C ARG A 111 -10.48 -5.46 4.46
N GLU A 112 -10.36 -6.07 5.63
CA GLU A 112 -9.23 -5.80 6.52
C GLU A 112 -7.95 -6.35 5.89
N VAL A 113 -6.93 -5.50 5.74
CA VAL A 113 -5.67 -5.91 5.12
C VAL A 113 -4.85 -6.64 6.18
N PRO A 114 -4.45 -7.90 5.95
CA PRO A 114 -3.66 -8.63 6.91
C PRO A 114 -2.29 -7.95 7.07
N ILE A 115 -1.96 -7.58 8.30
CA ILE A 115 -0.69 -6.94 8.67
C ILE A 115 0.05 -7.76 9.73
N ASN A 116 1.36 -7.58 9.80
CA ASN A 116 2.20 -8.10 10.87
C ASN A 116 2.77 -6.93 11.69
N THR A 117 2.13 -6.60 12.81
CA THR A 117 2.57 -5.50 13.69
C THR A 117 3.93 -5.77 14.35
N ASN A 118 4.37 -7.04 14.42
CA ASN A 118 5.73 -7.36 14.88
C ASN A 118 6.82 -6.85 13.93
N ALA A 119 6.48 -6.37 12.73
CA ALA A 119 7.43 -5.71 11.83
C ALA A 119 7.60 -4.21 12.14
N LEU A 120 6.78 -3.61 13.01
CA LEU A 120 6.79 -2.18 13.31
C LEU A 120 7.61 -1.85 14.57
N GLY A 121 8.27 -0.70 14.57
CA GLY A 121 8.85 -0.10 15.77
C GLY A 121 7.79 0.60 16.63
N GLU A 122 8.14 0.98 17.85
CA GLU A 122 7.21 1.63 18.78
C GLU A 122 6.63 2.93 18.22
N GLN A 123 7.43 3.71 17.48
CA GLN A 123 6.97 4.96 16.91
C GLN A 123 5.94 4.76 15.79
N ALA A 124 6.21 3.84 14.86
CA ALA A 124 5.27 3.51 13.79
C ALA A 124 4.00 2.84 14.33
N LEU A 125 4.11 2.03 15.40
CA LEU A 125 2.95 1.40 16.03
C LEU A 125 2.03 2.43 16.69
N ALA A 126 2.60 3.47 17.32
CA ALA A 126 1.82 4.52 17.98
C ALA A 126 0.97 5.36 17.02
N THR A 127 1.30 5.37 15.73
CA THR A 127 0.60 6.11 14.67
C THR A 127 -0.05 5.21 13.62
N LEU A 128 -0.07 3.89 13.86
CA LEU A 128 -0.65 2.90 12.95
C LEU A 128 -2.15 3.19 12.74
N PRO A 129 -2.60 3.37 11.48
CA PRO A 129 -4.02 3.48 11.16
C PRO A 129 -4.78 2.18 11.45
N MET A 130 -6.07 2.31 11.71
CA MET A 130 -7.03 1.21 11.83
C MET A 130 -7.41 0.64 10.46
#